data_AF-A0A4Y7RHJ6-F1
#
_entry.id   AF-A0A4Y7RHJ6-F1
#
_cell.length_a   1.000
_cell.length_b   1.000
_cell.length_c   1.000
_cell.angle_alpha   90.00
_cell.angle_beta   90.00
_cell.angle_gamma   90.00
#
_symmetry.space_group_name_H-M   'P 1'
#
loop_
_entity.id
_entity.type
_entity.pdbx_description
1 polymer ?
#
loop_
_entity_poly.entity_id
_entity_poly.type
_entity_poly.pdbx_seq_one_letter_code
_entity_poly.pdbx_strand_id
1 'polypeptide(L)'
;MIRVLKTTFRTSKHEMDRLFACNRESAKAWNDCLNYAREYHKTNGKWIGKNDLQKLTKGRYHLHSQSIQAVQERYLDARTNANRAKQAGHGHVRYPWRQKKNYPTRWKKDGFTIQPNGKIELSMGIHNGKREKPIIVHVHRIPP
;
A
#
# COMPACT_ATOMS: atom_id res chain seq x y z
N MET A 1 -4.22 -0.78 -26.04
CA MET A 1 -3.30 -0.55 -24.90
C MET A 1 -3.90 -1.19 -23.65
N ILE A 2 -3.36 -2.32 -23.17
CA ILE A 2 -3.82 -2.93 -21.92
C ILE A 2 -3.38 -2.02 -20.77
N ARG A 3 -4.34 -1.34 -20.13
CA ARG A 3 -4.04 -0.49 -18.95
C ARG A 3 -3.85 -1.33 -17.68
N VAL A 4 -4.43 -2.53 -17.63
CA VAL A 4 -4.39 -3.46 -16.48
C VAL A 4 -4.53 -4.90 -16.98
N LEU A 5 -3.65 -5.80 -16.51
CA LEU A 5 -3.80 -7.25 -16.64
C LEU A 5 -4.26 -7.85 -15.31
N LYS A 6 -5.35 -8.62 -15.32
CA LYS A 6 -5.72 -9.51 -14.21
C LYS A 6 -5.34 -10.93 -14.60
N THR A 7 -4.53 -11.60 -13.79
CA THR A 7 -4.07 -12.96 -14.07
C THR A 7 -3.96 -13.76 -12.78
N THR A 8 -4.13 -15.07 -12.89
CA THR A 8 -3.88 -16.00 -11.79
C THR A 8 -2.39 -16.27 -11.65
N PHE A 9 -1.91 -16.45 -10.43
CA PHE A 9 -0.54 -16.87 -10.16
C PHE A 9 -0.52 -18.16 -9.35
N ARG A 10 0.62 -18.83 -9.35
CA ARG A 10 0.93 -19.98 -8.49
C ARG A 10 2.10 -19.62 -7.58
N THR A 11 2.07 -20.14 -6.36
CA THR A 11 3.17 -20.04 -5.41
C THR A 11 3.03 -21.12 -4.33
N SER A 12 4.04 -21.24 -3.45
CA SER A 12 3.99 -22.15 -2.32
C SER A 12 3.03 -21.64 -1.23
N LYS A 13 2.58 -22.54 -0.34
CA LYS A 13 1.77 -22.14 0.82
C LYS A 13 2.48 -21.09 1.68
N HIS A 14 3.78 -21.25 1.89
CA HIS A 14 4.60 -20.31 2.65
C HIS A 14 4.54 -18.89 2.06
N GLU A 15 4.75 -18.77 0.74
CA GLU A 15 4.68 -17.46 0.06
C GLU A 15 3.27 -16.88 0.05
N MET A 16 2.24 -17.73 -0.04
CA MET A 16 0.84 -17.30 0.10
C MET A 16 0.55 -16.70 1.48
N ASP A 17 1.05 -17.33 2.54
CA ASP A 17 0.91 -16.81 3.92
C ASP A 17 1.65 -15.48 4.10
N ARG A 18 2.82 -15.33 3.46
CA ARG A 18 3.57 -14.07 3.41
C ARG A 18 2.80 -12.97 2.67
N LEU A 19 2.14 -13.27 1.57
CA LEU A 19 1.25 -12.31 0.87
C LEU A 19 0.10 -11.85 1.77
N PHE A 20 -0.52 -12.75 2.52
CA PHE A 20 -1.53 -12.36 3.51
C PHE A 20 -0.94 -11.52 4.65
N ALA A 21 0.29 -11.81 5.09
CA ALA A 21 1.00 -10.98 6.06
C ALA A 21 1.23 -9.56 5.52
N CYS A 22 1.63 -9.42 4.26
CA CYS A 22 1.75 -8.11 3.61
C CYS A 22 0.44 -7.33 3.64
N ASN A 23 -0.71 -8.00 3.42
CA ASN A 23 -2.02 -7.34 3.45
C ASN A 23 -2.37 -6.82 4.85
N ARG A 24 -2.00 -7.55 5.90
CA ARG A 24 -2.15 -7.09 7.30
C ARG A 24 -1.22 -5.91 7.59
N GLU A 25 0.02 -5.99 7.12
CA GLU A 25 1.01 -4.93 7.32
C GLU A 25 0.63 -3.64 6.57
N SER A 26 0.05 -3.77 5.38
CA SER A 26 -0.48 -2.64 4.61
C SER A 26 -1.70 -2.03 5.29
N ALA A 27 -2.50 -2.84 5.98
CA ALA A 27 -3.61 -2.35 6.80
C ALA A 27 -3.12 -1.56 8.01
N LYS A 28 -2.05 -2.03 8.67
CA LYS A 28 -1.36 -1.28 9.73
C LYS A 28 -0.88 0.08 9.22
N ALA A 29 -0.19 0.11 8.07
CA ALA A 29 0.25 1.36 7.46
C ALA A 29 -0.92 2.33 7.13
N TRP A 30 -2.04 1.81 6.64
CA TRP A 30 -3.25 2.61 6.42
C TRP A 30 -3.80 3.19 7.73
N ASN A 31 -3.92 2.36 8.77
CA ASN A 31 -4.48 2.75 10.06
C ASN A 31 -3.59 3.79 10.75
N ASP A 32 -2.27 3.64 10.64
CA ASP A 32 -1.31 4.62 11.13
C ASP A 32 -1.47 5.96 10.38
N CYS A 33 -1.63 5.92 9.05
CA CYS A 33 -1.89 7.14 8.29
C CYS A 33 -3.17 7.86 8.74
N LEU A 34 -4.25 7.08 8.96
CA LEU A 34 -5.51 7.59 9.49
C LEU A 34 -5.33 8.23 10.88
N ASN A 35 -4.60 7.56 11.77
CA ASN A 35 -4.35 8.04 13.12
C ASN A 35 -3.51 9.32 13.14
N TYR A 36 -2.39 9.34 12.41
CA TYR A 36 -1.51 10.52 12.32
C TYR A 36 -2.22 11.71 11.71
N ALA A 37 -3.00 11.51 10.65
CA ALA A 37 -3.75 12.60 10.04
C ALA A 37 -4.80 13.19 10.98
N ARG A 38 -5.50 12.33 11.73
CA ARG A 38 -6.49 12.74 12.73
C ARG A 38 -5.83 13.53 13.86
N GLU A 39 -4.73 13.04 14.40
CA GLU A 39 -4.00 13.71 15.48
C GLU A 39 -3.41 15.04 15.01
N TYR A 40 -2.78 15.05 13.85
CA TYR A 40 -2.22 16.27 13.26
C TYR A 40 -3.29 17.34 13.05
N HIS A 41 -4.50 16.95 12.59
CA HIS A 41 -5.61 17.88 12.44
C HIS A 41 -6.13 18.38 13.79
N LYS A 42 -6.24 17.50 14.79
CA LYS A 42 -6.68 17.88 16.14
C LYS A 42 -5.73 18.92 16.76
N THR A 43 -4.43 18.76 16.57
CA THR A 43 -3.41 19.62 17.17
C THR A 43 -3.17 20.91 16.38
N ASN A 44 -3.22 20.87 15.04
CA ASN A 44 -2.82 22.01 14.20
C ASN A 44 -3.97 22.67 13.43
N GLY A 45 -5.18 22.08 13.44
CA GLY A 45 -6.31 22.52 12.60
C GLY A 45 -6.07 22.36 11.09
N LYS A 46 -5.00 21.65 10.69
CA LYS A 46 -4.54 21.54 9.29
C LYS A 46 -4.50 20.08 8.84
N TRP A 47 -4.48 19.88 7.53
CA TRP A 47 -4.30 18.54 6.97
C TRP A 47 -2.82 18.19 6.87
N ILE A 48 -2.46 17.01 7.36
CA ILE A 48 -1.10 16.50 7.19
C ILE A 48 -0.77 16.34 5.70
N GLY A 49 0.42 16.80 5.31
CA GLY A 49 0.96 16.68 3.96
C GLY A 49 1.60 15.32 3.71
N LYS A 50 1.95 15.04 2.43
CA LYS A 50 2.60 13.79 2.01
C LYS A 50 3.95 13.58 2.69
N ASN A 51 4.78 14.62 2.73
CA ASN A 51 6.15 14.53 3.25
C ASN A 51 6.19 14.22 4.75
N ASP A 52 5.32 14.86 5.53
CA ASP A 52 5.26 14.61 6.98
C ASP A 52 4.70 13.22 7.27
N LEU A 53 3.68 12.82 6.52
CA LEU A 53 3.14 11.47 6.63
C LEU A 53 4.20 10.41 6.28
N GLN A 54 5.03 10.66 5.26
CA GLN A 54 6.15 9.80 4.90
C GLN A 54 7.22 9.69 5.98
N LYS A 55 7.57 10.82 6.63
CA LYS A 55 8.52 10.82 7.74
C LYS A 55 8.00 9.98 8.91
N LEU A 56 6.72 10.14 9.27
CA LEU A 56 6.11 9.43 10.40
C LEU A 56 6.03 7.91 10.19
N THR A 57 5.94 7.45 8.95
CA THR A 57 5.74 6.04 8.59
C THR A 57 7.02 5.34 8.14
N LYS A 58 8.13 6.07 7.99
CA LYS A 58 9.41 5.55 7.51
C LYS A 58 9.97 4.49 8.45
N GLY A 59 10.36 3.33 7.90
CA GLY A 59 11.08 2.28 8.63
C GLY A 59 10.26 1.49 9.66
N ARG A 60 8.93 1.64 9.67
CA ARG A 60 8.05 1.01 10.67
C ARG A 60 7.41 -0.32 10.25
N TYR A 61 7.63 -0.74 9.00
CA TYR A 61 6.93 -1.86 8.40
C TYR A 61 7.89 -2.81 7.69
N HIS A 62 7.50 -4.08 7.62
CA HIS A 62 8.21 -5.14 6.89
C HIS A 62 8.03 -5.06 5.36
N LEU A 63 7.37 -4.01 4.88
CA LEU A 63 7.09 -3.80 3.46
C LEU A 63 8.19 -3.00 2.77
N HIS A 64 8.34 -3.23 1.47
CA HIS A 64 9.17 -2.37 0.64
C HIS A 64 8.67 -0.92 0.68
N SER A 65 9.59 0.04 0.61
CA SER A 65 9.30 1.47 0.71
C SER A 65 8.25 1.93 -0.30
N GLN A 66 8.31 1.41 -1.53
CA GLN A 66 7.32 1.70 -2.57
C GLN A 66 5.91 1.21 -2.23
N SER A 67 5.80 0.09 -1.51
CA SER A 67 4.50 -0.45 -1.10
C SER A 67 3.88 0.39 0.02
N ILE A 68 4.69 0.88 0.96
CA ILE A 68 4.25 1.83 1.98
C ILE A 68 3.81 3.15 1.32
N GLN A 69 4.59 3.66 0.37
CA GLN A 69 4.22 4.85 -0.41
C GLN A 69 2.89 4.69 -1.14
N ALA A 70 2.63 3.51 -1.72
CA ALA A 70 1.35 3.24 -2.38
C ALA A 70 0.17 3.31 -1.41
N VAL A 71 0.33 2.87 -0.15
CA VAL A 71 -0.71 2.98 0.89
C VAL A 71 -0.96 4.45 1.26
N GLN A 72 0.11 5.22 1.48
CA GLN A 72 0.02 6.66 1.81
C GLN A 72 -0.67 7.45 0.70
N GLU A 73 -0.27 7.22 -0.56
CA GLU A 73 -0.87 7.87 -1.73
C GLU A 73 -2.36 7.58 -1.79
N ARG A 74 -2.77 6.30 -1.64
CA ARG A 74 -4.19 5.95 -1.64
C ARG A 74 -4.96 6.57 -0.47
N TYR A 75 -4.34 6.72 0.71
CA TYR A 75 -4.97 7.41 1.83
C TYR A 75 -5.22 8.90 1.52
N LEU A 76 -4.19 9.59 1.02
CA LEU A 76 -4.27 11.01 0.66
C LEU A 76 -5.27 11.25 -0.48
N ASP A 77 -5.28 10.38 -1.49
CA ASP A 77 -6.23 10.42 -2.59
C ASP A 77 -7.67 10.22 -2.08
N ALA A 78 -7.89 9.24 -1.20
CA ALA A 78 -9.21 9.00 -0.61
C ALA A 78 -9.71 10.22 0.19
N ARG A 79 -8.83 10.89 0.94
CA ARG A 79 -9.17 12.13 1.67
C ARG A 79 -9.50 13.28 0.70
N THR A 80 -8.65 13.49 -0.30
CA THR A 80 -8.82 14.56 -1.30
C THR A 80 -10.10 14.37 -2.11
N ASN A 81 -10.38 13.14 -2.55
CA ASN A 81 -11.57 12.81 -3.31
C ASN A 81 -12.85 12.99 -2.47
N ALA A 82 -12.82 12.60 -1.19
CA ALA A 82 -13.94 12.85 -0.28
C ALA A 82 -14.23 14.36 -0.11
N ASN A 83 -13.19 15.19 -0.03
CA ASN A 83 -13.37 16.65 0.01
C ASN A 83 -13.98 17.20 -1.27
N ARG A 84 -13.43 16.82 -2.43
CA ARG A 84 -13.96 17.24 -3.73
C ARG A 84 -15.42 16.84 -3.90
N ALA A 85 -15.79 15.62 -3.48
CA ALA A 85 -17.17 15.16 -3.54
C ALA A 85 -18.08 16.00 -2.64
N LYS A 86 -17.66 16.33 -1.41
CA LYS A 86 -18.42 17.22 -0.53
C LYS A 86 -18.59 18.62 -1.13
N GLN A 87 -17.53 19.18 -1.72
CA GLN A 87 -17.58 20.48 -2.40
C GLN A 87 -18.52 20.47 -3.61
N ALA A 88 -18.63 19.33 -4.30
CA ALA A 88 -19.58 19.13 -5.41
C ALA A 88 -21.03 18.85 -4.96
N GLY A 89 -21.36 19.03 -3.67
CA GLY A 89 -22.70 18.84 -3.13
C GLY A 89 -23.01 17.44 -2.61
N HIS A 90 -22.06 16.49 -2.66
CA HIS A 90 -22.24 15.15 -2.10
C HIS A 90 -21.93 15.10 -0.59
N GLY A 91 -22.73 15.81 0.21
CA GLY A 91 -22.52 15.96 1.66
C GLY A 91 -22.45 14.65 2.44
N HIS A 92 -23.13 13.60 1.95
CA HIS A 92 -23.18 12.26 2.54
C HIS A 92 -21.84 11.50 2.48
N VAL A 93 -20.92 11.89 1.58
CA VAL A 93 -19.61 11.23 1.45
C VAL A 93 -18.79 11.46 2.72
N ARG A 94 -18.21 10.38 3.25
CA ARG A 94 -17.37 10.43 4.46
C ARG A 94 -15.90 10.43 4.10
N TYR A 95 -15.11 11.20 4.84
CA TYR A 95 -13.65 11.08 4.84
C TYR A 95 -13.20 9.68 5.28
N PRO A 96 -11.98 9.23 4.97
CA PRO A 96 -11.43 8.00 5.54
C PRO A 96 -11.55 8.00 7.07
N TRP A 97 -12.28 7.02 7.61
CA TRP A 97 -12.57 6.94 9.06
C TRP A 97 -12.46 5.53 9.63
N ARG A 98 -12.62 4.49 8.79
CA ARG A 98 -12.55 3.09 9.24
C ARG A 98 -11.11 2.59 9.23
N GLN A 99 -10.72 1.99 10.35
CA GLN A 99 -9.56 1.11 10.40
C GLN A 99 -9.81 -0.17 9.61
N LYS A 100 -8.73 -0.79 9.15
CA LYS A 100 -8.75 -1.98 8.30
C LYS A 100 -8.01 -3.12 9.00
N LYS A 101 -8.56 -4.33 8.89
CA LYS A 101 -7.87 -5.57 9.29
C LYS A 101 -6.93 -6.06 8.19
N ASN A 102 -7.35 -5.93 6.94
CA ASN A 102 -6.58 -6.28 5.75
C ASN A 102 -6.69 -5.15 4.72
N TYR A 103 -5.60 -4.88 4.01
CA TYR A 103 -5.57 -3.93 2.91
C TYR A 103 -4.67 -4.48 1.80
N PRO A 104 -5.15 -4.59 0.54
CA PRO A 104 -4.35 -5.17 -0.54
C PRO A 104 -3.01 -4.46 -0.71
N THR A 105 -1.91 -5.19 -0.55
CA THR A 105 -0.56 -4.66 -0.79
C THR A 105 -0.36 -4.39 -2.27
N ARG A 106 0.19 -3.22 -2.58
CA ARG A 106 0.57 -2.84 -3.94
C ARG A 106 2.08 -2.66 -3.99
N TRP A 107 2.75 -3.41 -4.85
CA TRP A 107 4.13 -3.13 -5.24
C TRP A 107 4.12 -2.19 -6.45
N LYS A 108 4.77 -1.01 -6.33
CA LYS A 108 4.97 -0.10 -7.48
C LYS A 108 6.11 -0.63 -8.36
N LYS A 109 6.38 0.04 -9.48
CA LYS A 109 7.37 -0.37 -10.50
C LYS A 109 8.68 -0.91 -9.90
N ASP A 110 9.29 -0.19 -8.97
CA ASP A 110 10.57 -0.58 -8.37
C ASP A 110 10.44 -1.52 -7.16
N GLY A 111 9.20 -1.93 -6.85
CA GLY A 111 8.87 -2.89 -5.79
C GLY A 111 8.77 -4.32 -6.30
N PHE A 112 8.90 -4.58 -7.59
CA PHE A 112 8.87 -5.94 -8.11
C PHE A 112 9.72 -6.08 -9.37
N THR A 113 10.06 -7.31 -9.71
CA THR A 113 10.73 -7.68 -10.96
C THR A 113 9.96 -8.81 -11.62
N ILE A 114 9.78 -8.72 -12.93
CA ILE A 114 9.15 -9.76 -13.75
C ILE A 114 10.22 -10.37 -14.64
N GLN A 115 10.37 -11.69 -14.59
CA GLN A 115 11.28 -12.45 -15.44
C GLN A 115 10.54 -12.99 -16.68
N PRO A 116 11.23 -13.24 -17.81
CA PRO A 116 10.61 -13.74 -19.05
C PRO A 116 9.85 -15.06 -18.88
N ASN A 117 10.24 -15.89 -17.91
CA ASN A 117 9.65 -17.20 -17.62
C ASN A 117 8.37 -17.15 -16.76
N GLY A 118 7.80 -15.96 -16.51
CA GLY A 118 6.61 -15.83 -15.67
C GLY A 118 6.89 -15.68 -14.17
N LYS A 119 8.15 -15.77 -13.72
CA LYS A 119 8.50 -15.54 -12.31
C LYS A 119 8.45 -14.05 -11.98
N ILE A 120 7.72 -13.71 -10.91
CA ILE A 120 7.65 -12.36 -10.36
C ILE A 120 8.24 -12.39 -8.95
N GLU A 121 9.18 -11.50 -8.71
CA GLU A 121 9.79 -11.28 -7.41
C GLU A 121 9.23 -9.99 -6.81
N LEU A 122 8.56 -10.09 -5.68
CA LEU A 122 7.98 -8.97 -4.96
C LEU A 122 8.94 -8.57 -3.83
N SER A 123 9.53 -7.38 -3.95
CA SER A 123 10.52 -6.88 -2.99
C SER A 123 9.89 -6.68 -1.61
N MET A 124 10.66 -6.97 -0.57
CA MET A 124 10.26 -6.81 0.82
C MET A 124 11.06 -5.69 1.51
N GLY A 125 10.65 -5.36 2.73
CA GLY A 125 11.28 -4.30 3.53
C GLY A 125 12.67 -4.67 4.05
N ILE A 126 13.29 -3.70 4.71
CA ILE A 126 14.51 -3.91 5.50
C ILE A 126 14.07 -4.03 6.95
N HIS A 127 14.43 -5.15 7.59
CA HIS A 127 14.17 -5.40 8.98
C HIS A 127 15.48 -5.81 9.66
N ASN A 128 15.79 -5.21 10.81
CA ASN A 128 17.07 -5.40 11.52
C ASN A 128 18.31 -5.22 10.63
N GLY A 129 18.28 -4.19 9.76
CA GLY A 129 19.39 -3.86 8.85
C GLY A 129 19.55 -4.82 7.66
N LYS A 130 18.73 -5.86 7.54
CA LYS A 130 18.78 -6.82 6.42
C LYS A 130 17.50 -6.77 5.60
N ARG A 131 17.65 -6.84 4.28
CA ARG A 131 16.49 -6.96 3.38
C ARG A 131 15.89 -8.35 3.54
N GLU A 132 14.58 -8.40 3.76
CA GLU A 132 13.85 -9.66 3.75
C GLU A 132 13.85 -10.28 2.36
N LYS A 133 13.84 -11.62 2.29
CA LYS A 133 13.78 -12.34 1.00
C LYS A 133 12.57 -11.86 0.21
N PRO A 134 12.64 -11.72 -1.12
CA PRO A 134 11.47 -11.39 -1.92
C PRO A 134 10.39 -12.48 -1.79
N ILE A 135 9.13 -12.10 -2.03
CA ILE A 135 8.05 -13.07 -2.22
C ILE A 135 8.04 -13.49 -3.68
N ILE A 136 7.97 -14.80 -3.95
CA ILE A 136 8.03 -15.33 -5.31
C ILE A 136 6.65 -15.80 -5.75
N VAL A 137 6.20 -15.36 -6.91
CA VAL A 137 4.97 -15.88 -7.56
C VAL A 137 5.24 -16.17 -9.03
N HIS A 138 4.48 -17.10 -9.61
CA HIS A 138 4.60 -17.46 -11.02
C HIS A 138 3.29 -17.22 -11.76
N VAL A 139 3.34 -16.48 -12.86
CA VAL A 139 2.21 -16.27 -13.77
C VAL A 139 2.42 -17.09 -15.04
N HIS A 140 1.34 -17.66 -15.58
CA HIS A 140 1.44 -18.53 -16.76
C HIS A 140 1.67 -17.75 -18.06
N ARG A 141 1.09 -16.55 -18.17
CA ARG A 141 1.19 -15.69 -19.35
C ARG A 141 1.54 -14.27 -18.92
N ILE A 142 2.71 -13.80 -19.33
CA ILE A 142 3.06 -12.39 -19.33
C ILE A 142 2.65 -11.84 -20.71
N PRO A 143 1.85 -10.77 -20.80
CA PRO A 143 1.56 -10.13 -22.08
C PRO A 143 2.86 -9.64 -22.72
N PRO A 144 2.98 -9.70 -24.06
CA PRO A 144 4.11 -9.11 -24.77
C PRO A 144 4.25 -7.60 -24.48
#